data_AF-A0A3F3PRW5-F1
#
_entry.id   AF-A0A3F3PRW5-F1
#
_cell.length_a   1.000
_cell.length_b   1.000
_cell.length_c   1.000
_cell.angle_alpha   90.00
_cell.angle_beta   90.00
_cell.angle_gamma   90.00
#
_symmetry.space_group_name_H-M   'P 1'
#
loop_
_entity.id
_entity.type
_entity.pdbx_description
1 polymer ?
#
loop_
_entity_poly.entity_id
_entity_poly.type
_entity_poly.pdbx_seq_one_letter_code
_entity_poly.pdbx_strand_id
1 'polypeptide(L)'
;MTSSSEKSLVRPEFAIIDELIQIPDVSPAEAVQRLLRVREVLHEERQESESPSSIDGNHAWYTISKLVEKAETTPAAQQYKLLDFVALLQRTKVIDPATGEQPTAVDLKLWNELPYLSIYLADFYYFDFKSKYARQIDEDPQREYPPRDLQKWENRNAFMAQLTARANYFCEYMDASLYAFYSCRSAFEQGPLIEEAVRTACIWYIYAGQRVWENCQAQRHFGDDDDPPPRRCMTMEKWSLWKDRLKTAQLEFPRESTQEMIRKALEEIKKAEHGE
;
A
#
# COMPACT_ATOMS: atom_id res chain seq x y z
N MET A 1 -7.98 -12.27 44.68
CA MET A 1 -9.26 -11.95 44.00
C MET A 1 -8.90 -11.45 42.61
N THR A 2 -9.14 -12.32 41.62
CA THR A 2 -9.38 -12.06 40.17
C THR A 2 -8.65 -10.85 39.57
N SER A 3 -7.44 -10.99 39.01
CA SER A 3 -7.22 -11.44 37.61
C SER A 3 -8.38 -10.99 36.70
N SER A 4 -8.30 -9.72 36.27
CA SER A 4 -9.07 -9.25 35.13
C SER A 4 -8.55 -9.98 33.91
N SER A 5 -9.33 -10.96 33.46
CA SER A 5 -9.11 -11.64 32.20
C SER A 5 -9.06 -10.59 31.08
N GLU A 6 -7.90 -10.43 30.46
CA GLU A 6 -7.81 -9.96 29.08
C GLU A 6 -8.61 -10.93 28.21
N LYS A 7 -9.92 -10.73 28.14
CA LYS A 7 -10.67 -11.14 26.97
C LYS A 7 -10.05 -10.31 25.85
N SER A 8 -9.21 -10.94 25.03
CA SER A 8 -8.87 -10.41 23.71
C SER A 8 -10.21 -10.05 23.07
N LEU A 9 -10.54 -8.76 23.01
CA LEU A 9 -11.76 -8.29 22.37
C LEU A 9 -11.63 -8.70 20.91
N VAL A 10 -12.37 -9.72 20.50
CA VAL A 10 -12.51 -10.08 19.10
C VAL A 10 -13.07 -8.86 18.39
N ARG A 11 -12.25 -8.19 17.60
CA ARG A 11 -12.64 -6.99 16.84
C ARG A 11 -13.46 -7.43 15.63
N PRO A 12 -14.74 -7.03 15.49
CA PRO A 12 -15.56 -7.44 14.35
C PRO A 12 -14.95 -7.04 13.00
N GLU A 13 -14.26 -5.90 12.95
CA GLU A 13 -13.52 -5.44 11.78
C GLU A 13 -12.47 -6.47 11.34
N PHE A 14 -11.81 -7.10 12.31
CA PHE A 14 -10.75 -8.06 12.01
C PHE A 14 -11.32 -9.31 11.36
N ALA A 15 -12.42 -9.84 11.91
CA ALA A 15 -13.11 -10.99 11.35
C ALA A 15 -13.62 -10.71 9.93
N ILE A 16 -14.20 -9.53 9.67
CA ILE A 16 -14.69 -9.15 8.33
C ILE A 16 -13.56 -9.17 7.31
N ILE A 17 -12.41 -8.57 7.63
CA ILE A 17 -11.27 -8.51 6.72
C ILE A 17 -10.57 -9.88 6.57
N ASP A 18 -10.51 -10.67 7.65
CA ASP A 18 -10.01 -12.05 7.60
C ASP A 18 -10.85 -12.91 6.65
N GLU A 19 -12.18 -12.89 6.82
CA GLU A 19 -13.13 -13.66 6.01
C GLU A 19 -13.14 -13.22 4.54
N LEU A 20 -13.00 -11.92 4.26
CA LEU A 20 -12.91 -11.39 2.90
C LEU A 20 -11.81 -12.10 2.08
N ILE A 21 -10.69 -12.43 2.73
CA ILE A 21 -9.54 -13.07 2.08
C ILE A 21 -9.63 -14.60 2.16
N GLN A 22 -10.07 -15.15 3.29
CA GLN A 22 -10.06 -16.59 3.53
C GLN A 22 -11.24 -17.32 2.89
N ILE A 23 -12.39 -16.65 2.72
CA ILE A 23 -13.61 -17.26 2.19
C ILE A 23 -13.80 -16.79 0.73
N PRO A 24 -13.73 -17.71 -0.26
CA PRO A 24 -13.87 -17.34 -1.66
C PRO A 24 -15.16 -16.61 -2.00
N ASP A 25 -16.28 -17.00 -1.38
CA ASP A 25 -17.62 -16.49 -1.69
C ASP A 25 -17.92 -15.12 -1.06
N VAL A 26 -17.14 -14.68 -0.06
CA VAL A 26 -17.32 -13.36 0.54
C VAL A 26 -16.87 -12.29 -0.46
N SER A 27 -17.82 -11.45 -0.87
CA SER A 27 -17.56 -10.36 -1.80
C SER A 27 -17.07 -9.09 -1.09
N PRO A 28 -16.27 -8.23 -1.75
CA PRO A 28 -15.90 -6.93 -1.20
C PRO A 28 -17.10 -6.05 -0.80
N ALA A 29 -18.18 -6.09 -1.59
CA ALA A 29 -19.40 -5.32 -1.30
C ALA A 29 -20.11 -5.81 -0.03
N GLU A 30 -20.21 -7.13 0.15
CA GLU A 30 -20.76 -7.72 1.38
C GLU A 30 -19.92 -7.34 2.60
N ALA A 31 -18.59 -7.42 2.49
CA ALA A 31 -17.67 -7.05 3.56
C ALA A 31 -17.82 -5.56 3.95
N VAL A 32 -17.94 -4.65 2.98
CA VAL A 32 -18.22 -3.23 3.26
C VAL A 32 -19.55 -3.06 3.98
N GLN A 33 -20.62 -3.72 3.51
CA GLN A 33 -21.93 -3.64 4.17
C GLN A 33 -21.91 -4.17 5.61
N ARG A 34 -21.18 -5.27 5.87
CA ARG A 34 -20.97 -5.79 7.22
C ARG A 34 -20.20 -4.80 8.09
N LEU A 35 -19.18 -4.14 7.54
CA LEU A 35 -18.42 -3.13 8.26
C LEU A 35 -19.31 -1.95 8.68
N LEU A 36 -20.16 -1.45 7.77
CA LEU A 36 -21.08 -0.35 8.08
C LEU A 36 -22.09 -0.74 9.16
N ARG A 37 -22.62 -1.97 9.15
CA ARG A 37 -23.49 -2.48 10.21
C ARG A 37 -22.78 -2.57 11.56
N VAL A 38 -21.50 -2.96 11.58
CA VAL A 38 -20.69 -2.95 12.80
C VAL A 38 -20.63 -1.54 13.37
N ARG A 39 -20.38 -0.52 12.53
CA ARG A 39 -20.42 0.88 12.96
C ARG A 39 -21.76 1.25 13.59
N GLU A 40 -22.88 0.91 12.95
CA GLU A 40 -24.22 1.20 13.48
C GLU A 40 -24.42 0.61 14.88
N VAL A 41 -24.09 -0.68 15.05
CA VAL A 41 -24.18 -1.37 16.35
C VAL A 41 -23.28 -0.70 17.40
N LEU A 42 -22.05 -0.31 17.04
CA LEU A 42 -21.16 0.40 17.97
C LEU A 42 -21.73 1.74 18.43
N HIS A 43 -22.45 2.46 17.57
CA HIS A 43 -23.12 3.71 17.95
C HIS A 43 -24.38 3.49 18.79
N GLU A 44 -25.10 2.38 18.58
CA GLU A 44 -26.26 1.99 19.37
C GLU A 44 -25.87 1.53 20.78
N GLU A 45 -24.78 0.76 20.89
CA GLU A 45 -24.27 0.20 22.15
C GLU A 45 -23.34 1.16 22.91
N ARG A 46 -23.13 2.38 22.38
CA ARG A 46 -22.19 3.34 22.97
C ARG A 46 -22.57 3.71 24.40
N GLN A 47 -21.54 3.85 25.24
CA GLN A 47 -21.71 4.42 26.57
C GLN A 47 -21.83 5.95 26.49
N GLU A 48 -22.56 6.58 27.41
CA GLU A 48 -22.73 8.05 27.43
C GLU A 48 -21.40 8.82 27.51
N SER A 49 -20.36 8.21 28.10
CA SER A 49 -19.02 8.78 28.20
C SER A 49 -18.18 8.65 26.92
N GLU A 50 -18.59 7.84 25.95
CA GLU A 50 -17.87 7.65 24.70
C GLU A 50 -18.35 8.66 23.64
N SER A 51 -17.42 9.42 23.08
CA SER A 51 -17.78 10.33 21.99
C SER A 51 -18.02 9.56 20.68
N PRO A 52 -19.01 9.97 19.86
CA PRO A 52 -19.22 9.40 18.52
C PRO A 52 -17.96 9.42 17.64
N SER A 53 -17.17 10.49 17.74
CA SER A 53 -15.89 10.64 17.03
C SER A 53 -14.84 9.60 17.44
N SER A 54 -14.81 9.20 18.72
CA SER A 54 -13.90 8.16 19.21
C SER A 54 -14.27 6.79 18.63
N ILE A 55 -15.58 6.50 18.56
CA ILE A 55 -16.09 5.26 17.95
C ILE A 55 -15.70 5.19 16.48
N ASP A 56 -15.97 6.24 15.72
CA ASP A 56 -15.65 6.30 14.29
C ASP A 56 -14.14 6.24 14.03
N GLY A 57 -13.35 6.95 14.84
CA GLY A 57 -11.89 6.90 14.79
C GLY A 57 -11.35 5.50 15.06
N ASN A 58 -11.78 4.85 16.14
CA ASN A 58 -11.33 3.49 16.49
C ASN A 58 -11.75 2.47 15.44
N HIS A 59 -12.99 2.55 14.96
CA HIS A 59 -13.51 1.65 13.94
C HIS A 59 -12.74 1.77 12.62
N ALA A 60 -12.46 3.00 12.17
CA ALA A 60 -11.62 3.24 11.01
C ALA A 60 -10.17 2.80 11.21
N TRP A 61 -9.60 3.07 12.39
CA TRP A 61 -8.27 2.61 12.75
C TRP A 61 -8.17 1.08 12.63
N TYR A 62 -9.02 0.32 13.32
CA TYR A 62 -8.98 -1.15 13.30
C TYR A 62 -9.19 -1.73 11.90
N THR A 63 -10.11 -1.15 11.13
CA THR A 63 -10.35 -1.56 9.73
C THR A 63 -9.09 -1.43 8.88
N ILE A 64 -8.48 -0.24 8.87
CA ILE A 64 -7.31 0.03 8.03
C ILE A 64 -6.09 -0.74 8.53
N SER A 65 -5.90 -0.85 9.85
CA SER A 65 -4.81 -1.64 10.45
C SER A 65 -4.81 -3.08 9.92
N LYS A 66 -5.98 -3.74 10.00
CA LYS A 66 -6.13 -5.13 9.57
C LYS A 66 -6.01 -5.29 8.06
N LEU A 67 -6.57 -4.35 7.30
CA LEU A 67 -6.44 -4.31 5.85
C LEU A 67 -4.97 -4.31 5.43
N VAL A 68 -4.14 -3.46 6.04
CA VAL A 68 -2.70 -3.37 5.74
C VAL A 68 -1.96 -4.64 6.18
N GLU A 69 -2.26 -5.19 7.36
CA GLU A 69 -1.74 -6.51 7.79
C GLU A 69 -2.03 -7.61 6.76
N LYS A 70 -3.23 -7.60 6.17
CA LYS A 70 -3.60 -8.56 5.13
C LYS A 70 -2.93 -8.29 3.80
N ALA A 71 -2.77 -7.03 3.41
CA ALA A 71 -2.00 -6.69 2.23
C ALA A 71 -0.58 -7.25 2.31
N GLU A 72 0.09 -7.18 3.46
CA GLU A 72 1.44 -7.74 3.66
C GLU A 72 1.51 -9.26 3.53
N THR A 73 0.46 -9.96 3.95
CA THR A 73 0.44 -11.43 4.00
C THR A 73 -0.24 -12.07 2.80
N THR A 74 -0.86 -11.28 1.93
CA THR A 74 -1.53 -11.74 0.70
C THR A 74 -0.62 -11.47 -0.50
N PRO A 75 -0.30 -12.50 -1.32
CA PRO A 75 0.47 -12.30 -2.55
C PRO A 75 -0.17 -11.25 -3.45
N ALA A 76 0.65 -10.42 -4.11
CA ALA A 76 0.19 -9.31 -4.94
C ALA A 76 -0.96 -9.67 -5.92
N ALA A 77 -0.84 -10.80 -6.62
CA ALA A 77 -1.84 -11.29 -7.57
C ALA A 77 -3.21 -11.66 -6.94
N GLN A 78 -3.27 -11.80 -5.62
CA GLN A 78 -4.46 -12.18 -4.86
C GLN A 78 -5.03 -11.02 -4.03
N GLN A 79 -4.43 -9.82 -4.10
CA GLN A 79 -4.86 -8.64 -3.34
C GLN A 79 -6.11 -7.95 -3.92
N TYR A 80 -6.65 -8.40 -5.04
CA TYR A 80 -7.77 -7.74 -5.74
C TYR A 80 -8.99 -7.50 -4.84
N LYS A 81 -9.34 -8.45 -3.96
CA LYS A 81 -10.45 -8.26 -3.00
C LYS A 81 -10.20 -7.11 -2.02
N LEU A 82 -8.97 -6.94 -1.55
CA LEU A 82 -8.59 -5.83 -0.65
C LEU A 82 -8.70 -4.49 -1.39
N LEU A 83 -8.22 -4.44 -2.63
CA LEU A 83 -8.28 -3.24 -3.47
C LEU A 83 -9.72 -2.85 -3.80
N ASP A 84 -10.56 -3.82 -4.13
CA ASP A 84 -11.99 -3.60 -4.40
C ASP A 84 -12.74 -3.19 -3.14
N PHE A 85 -12.38 -3.75 -1.99
CA PHE A 85 -12.93 -3.34 -0.69
C PHE A 85 -12.61 -1.87 -0.39
N VAL A 86 -11.35 -1.45 -0.56
CA VAL A 86 -10.95 -0.03 -0.37
C VAL A 86 -11.68 0.89 -1.34
N ALA A 87 -11.78 0.49 -2.60
CA ALA A 87 -12.52 1.21 -3.64
C ALA A 87 -14.01 1.40 -3.29
N LEU A 88 -14.67 0.36 -2.80
CA LEU A 88 -16.09 0.43 -2.41
C LEU A 88 -16.28 1.20 -1.11
N LEU A 89 -15.40 1.01 -0.13
CA LEU A 89 -15.43 1.74 1.14
C LEU A 89 -15.27 3.24 0.89
N GLN A 90 -14.31 3.63 0.03
CA GLN A 90 -14.11 5.03 -0.34
C GLN A 90 -15.31 5.67 -1.06
N ARG A 91 -16.12 4.89 -1.78
CA ARG A 91 -17.34 5.39 -2.44
C ARG A 91 -18.53 5.49 -1.48
N THR A 92 -18.41 4.92 -0.29
CA THR A 92 -19.50 4.87 0.68
C THR A 92 -19.55 6.18 1.47
N LYS A 93 -20.60 6.96 1.24
CA LYS A 93 -20.88 8.15 2.04
C LYS A 93 -21.69 7.75 3.27
N VAL A 94 -21.12 7.96 4.46
CA VAL A 94 -21.82 7.80 5.74
C VAL A 94 -22.29 9.17 6.22
N ILE A 95 -23.55 9.26 6.65
CA ILE A 95 -24.15 10.47 7.21
C ILE A 95 -24.58 10.14 8.64
N ASP A 96 -24.20 10.99 9.58
CA ASP A 96 -24.71 10.92 10.94
C ASP A 96 -26.18 11.40 10.93
N PRO A 97 -27.14 10.55 11.34
CA PRO A 97 -28.55 10.93 11.33
C PRO A 97 -28.90 12.05 12.31
N ALA A 98 -28.09 12.27 13.36
CA ALA A 98 -28.32 13.32 14.35
C ALA A 98 -27.87 14.70 13.87
N THR A 99 -26.75 14.79 13.15
CA THR A 99 -26.19 16.06 12.67
C THR A 99 -26.51 16.34 11.21
N GLY A 100 -26.81 15.31 10.42
CA GLY A 100 -26.91 15.39 8.96
C GLY A 100 -25.56 15.57 8.26
N GLU A 101 -24.46 15.57 9.02
CA GLU A 101 -23.10 15.75 8.52
C GLU A 101 -22.39 14.42 8.34
N GLN A 102 -21.32 14.44 7.56
CA GLN A 102 -20.45 13.28 7.44
C GLN A 102 -19.48 13.21 8.62
N PRO A 103 -19.38 12.08 9.33
CA PRO A 103 -18.40 11.93 10.40
C PRO A 103 -16.97 12.07 9.90
N THR A 104 -16.09 12.53 10.78
CA THR A 104 -14.65 12.62 10.53
C THR A 104 -13.86 11.79 11.54
N ALA A 105 -12.68 11.33 11.10
CA ALA A 105 -11.64 10.78 11.95
C ALA A 105 -10.33 11.44 11.54
N VAL A 106 -9.52 11.90 12.50
CA VAL A 106 -8.28 12.69 12.24
C VAL A 106 -8.49 13.80 11.19
N ASP A 107 -9.57 14.56 11.36
CA ASP A 107 -9.98 15.67 10.48
C ASP A 107 -10.25 15.31 9.01
N LEU A 108 -10.35 14.01 8.70
CA LEU A 108 -10.67 13.49 7.38
C LEU A 108 -12.03 12.80 7.39
N LYS A 109 -12.80 12.96 6.32
CA LYS A 109 -14.11 12.34 6.16
C LYS A 109 -14.00 10.83 6.22
N LEU A 110 -14.79 10.23 7.11
CA LEU A 110 -14.82 8.80 7.33
C LEU A 110 -15.05 8.08 6.00
N TRP A 111 -14.17 7.13 5.70
CA TRP A 111 -14.11 6.31 4.47
C TRP A 111 -13.75 7.05 3.18
N ASN A 112 -14.39 8.16 2.84
CA ASN A 112 -14.15 8.85 1.57
C ASN A 112 -12.71 9.38 1.43
N GLU A 113 -12.12 9.83 2.54
CA GLU A 113 -10.78 10.41 2.60
C GLU A 113 -9.77 9.46 3.28
N LEU A 114 -10.20 8.21 3.56
CA LEU A 114 -9.35 7.11 4.05
C LEU A 114 -8.39 7.52 5.22
N PRO A 115 -8.94 8.00 6.35
CA PRO A 115 -8.22 8.76 7.38
C PRO A 115 -6.91 8.16 7.89
N TYR A 116 -6.83 6.84 7.97
CA TYR A 116 -5.66 6.14 8.51
C TYR A 116 -4.82 5.46 7.42
N LEU A 117 -5.29 5.38 6.17
CA LEU A 117 -4.55 4.65 5.13
C LEU A 117 -3.20 5.32 4.87
N SER A 118 -3.19 6.64 4.66
CA SER A 118 -1.95 7.40 4.42
C SER A 118 -0.97 7.30 5.60
N ILE A 119 -1.48 7.34 6.84
CA ILE A 119 -0.69 7.20 8.08
C ILE A 119 -0.03 5.82 8.10
N TYR A 120 -0.80 4.75 7.90
CA TYR A 120 -0.26 3.40 7.86
C TYR A 120 0.75 3.20 6.73
N LEU A 121 0.49 3.72 5.54
CA LEU A 121 1.43 3.61 4.44
C LEU A 121 2.74 4.37 4.72
N ALA A 122 2.68 5.49 5.45
CA ALA A 122 3.85 6.28 5.83
C ALA A 122 4.69 5.61 6.92
N ASP A 123 4.06 5.21 8.03
CA ASP A 123 4.75 4.62 9.19
C ASP A 123 5.48 3.32 8.82
N PHE A 124 4.91 2.59 7.86
CA PHE A 124 5.43 1.31 7.40
C PHE A 124 6.10 1.42 6.03
N TYR A 125 6.66 2.58 5.64
CA TYR A 125 7.46 2.68 4.41
C TYR A 125 8.96 2.38 4.60
N TYR A 126 9.49 2.36 5.82
CA TYR A 126 10.92 2.09 5.97
C TYR A 126 11.22 0.59 5.93
N PHE A 127 12.24 0.19 5.15
CA PHE A 127 12.80 -1.15 5.16
C PHE A 127 14.32 -1.09 5.24
N ASP A 128 14.90 -1.79 6.21
CA ASP A 128 16.35 -1.90 6.39
C ASP A 128 16.91 -2.97 5.44
N PHE A 129 17.45 -2.52 4.31
CA PHE A 129 18.10 -3.37 3.33
C PHE A 129 19.39 -3.96 3.90
N LYS A 130 19.38 -5.26 4.21
CA LYS A 130 20.56 -5.92 4.76
C LYS A 130 21.52 -6.29 3.63
N SER A 131 22.63 -5.55 3.53
CA SER A 131 23.69 -5.75 2.53
C SER A 131 24.17 -7.19 2.35
N LYS A 132 24.01 -8.03 3.38
CA LYS A 132 24.37 -9.46 3.34
C LYS A 132 23.64 -10.27 2.27
N TYR A 133 22.49 -9.85 1.78
CA TYR A 133 21.72 -10.57 0.76
C TYR A 133 22.08 -10.17 -0.68
N ALA A 134 22.70 -9.00 -0.87
CA ALA A 134 23.06 -8.51 -2.19
C ALA A 134 24.06 -9.48 -2.87
N ARG A 135 23.76 -9.85 -4.12
CA ARG A 135 24.62 -10.68 -5.00
C ARG A 135 24.76 -12.15 -4.61
N GLN A 136 23.92 -12.67 -3.71
CA GLN A 136 23.84 -14.11 -3.51
C GLN A 136 23.21 -14.75 -4.75
N ILE A 137 23.79 -15.85 -5.25
CA ILE A 137 23.11 -16.76 -6.18
C ILE A 137 22.06 -17.54 -5.37
N ASP A 138 21.14 -18.27 -6.00
CA ASP A 138 20.40 -19.35 -5.34
C ASP A 138 21.38 -20.46 -4.92
N GLU A 139 22.28 -20.17 -3.96
CA GLU A 139 23.34 -21.09 -3.52
C GLU A 139 22.79 -22.26 -2.71
N ASP A 140 21.62 -22.07 -2.10
CA ASP A 140 20.89 -23.09 -1.38
C ASP A 140 19.44 -23.14 -1.90
N PRO A 141 19.09 -24.13 -2.73
CA PRO A 141 17.71 -24.37 -3.18
C PRO A 141 16.71 -24.56 -2.04
N GLN A 142 17.16 -24.81 -0.80
CA GLN A 142 16.30 -24.92 0.38
C GLN A 142 16.04 -23.58 1.07
N ARG A 143 16.81 -22.53 0.75
CA ARG A 143 16.65 -21.21 1.36
C ARG A 143 15.63 -20.40 0.58
N GLU A 144 14.45 -20.24 1.16
CA GLU A 144 13.38 -19.41 0.62
C GLU A 144 13.85 -17.96 0.38
N TYR A 145 13.74 -17.51 -0.88
CA TYR A 145 13.96 -16.12 -1.28
C TYR A 145 12.74 -15.62 -2.07
N PRO A 146 12.22 -14.42 -1.78
CA PRO A 146 12.68 -13.48 -0.75
C PRO A 146 12.41 -13.99 0.68
N PRO A 147 13.23 -13.64 1.68
CA PRO A 147 12.92 -13.94 3.09
C PRO A 147 11.56 -13.37 3.48
N ARG A 148 10.87 -14.00 4.43
CA ARG A 148 9.50 -13.63 4.85
C ARG A 148 9.29 -12.11 5.08
N ASP A 149 10.23 -11.43 5.73
CA ASP A 149 10.10 -9.99 6.00
C ASP A 149 10.20 -9.16 4.71
N LEU A 150 11.06 -9.57 3.78
CA LEU A 150 11.14 -8.96 2.45
C LEU A 150 9.88 -9.28 1.63
N GLN A 151 9.34 -10.50 1.70
CA GLN A 151 8.10 -10.85 1.02
C GLN A 151 6.92 -9.99 1.51
N LYS A 152 6.81 -9.77 2.82
CA LYS A 152 5.79 -8.87 3.39
C LYS A 152 5.95 -7.44 2.90
N TRP A 153 7.19 -6.96 2.87
CA TRP A 153 7.55 -5.64 2.34
C TRP A 153 7.17 -5.49 0.86
N GLU A 154 7.48 -6.50 0.04
CA GLU A 154 7.14 -6.54 -1.38
C GLU A 154 5.63 -6.56 -1.60
N ASN A 155 4.89 -7.38 -0.86
CA ASN A 155 3.43 -7.43 -0.93
C ASN A 155 2.80 -6.08 -0.55
N ARG A 156 3.32 -5.39 0.46
CA ARG A 156 2.87 -4.04 0.84
C ARG A 156 3.10 -3.03 -0.30
N ASN A 157 4.28 -3.03 -0.92
CA ASN A 157 4.57 -2.17 -2.06
C ASN A 157 3.67 -2.48 -3.25
N ALA A 158 3.37 -3.76 -3.50
CA ALA A 158 2.46 -4.15 -4.56
C ALA A 158 1.04 -3.64 -4.30
N PHE A 159 0.58 -3.68 -3.04
CA PHE A 159 -0.71 -3.12 -2.66
C PHE A 159 -0.76 -1.60 -2.89
N MET A 160 0.26 -0.87 -2.43
CA MET A 160 0.38 0.58 -2.64
C MET A 160 0.43 0.96 -4.12
N ALA A 161 1.21 0.23 -4.93
CA ALA A 161 1.31 0.47 -6.36
C ALA A 161 -0.04 0.21 -7.05
N GLN A 162 -0.74 -0.87 -6.71
CA GLN A 162 -2.06 -1.17 -7.26
C GLN A 162 -3.13 -0.12 -6.85
N LEU A 163 -3.10 0.39 -5.62
CA LEU A 163 -3.93 1.52 -5.20
C LEU A 163 -3.64 2.78 -6.02
N THR A 164 -2.36 3.08 -6.23
CA THR A 164 -1.87 4.25 -6.99
C THR A 164 -2.32 4.21 -8.45
N ALA A 165 -2.23 3.04 -9.09
CA ALA A 165 -2.72 2.84 -10.45
C ALA A 165 -4.23 3.10 -10.56
N ARG A 166 -4.97 2.79 -9.48
CA ARG A 166 -6.42 3.00 -9.39
C ARG A 166 -6.79 4.44 -9.04
N ALA A 167 -5.93 5.23 -8.40
CA ALA A 167 -6.26 6.53 -7.80
C ALA A 167 -6.93 7.55 -8.75
N ASN A 168 -6.66 7.50 -10.06
CA ASN A 168 -7.33 8.36 -11.06
C ASN A 168 -8.85 8.18 -11.10
N TYR A 169 -9.35 7.02 -10.68
CA TYR A 169 -10.76 6.65 -10.72
C TYR A 169 -11.44 6.68 -9.34
N PHE A 170 -10.71 7.03 -8.27
CA PHE A 170 -11.19 6.96 -6.89
C PHE A 170 -10.94 8.26 -6.11
N CYS A 171 -9.74 8.44 -5.55
CA CYS A 171 -9.36 9.67 -4.86
C CYS A 171 -7.83 9.79 -4.72
N GLU A 172 -7.36 11.02 -4.48
CA GLU A 172 -5.95 11.32 -4.22
C GLU A 172 -5.39 10.61 -2.97
N TYR A 173 -6.23 10.26 -2.00
CA TYR A 173 -5.81 9.54 -0.79
C TYR A 173 -5.38 8.08 -1.06
N MET A 174 -5.65 7.54 -2.25
CA MET A 174 -5.11 6.25 -2.70
C MET A 174 -3.79 6.39 -3.47
N ASP A 175 -3.38 7.63 -3.79
CA ASP A 175 -2.19 7.87 -4.59
C ASP A 175 -0.93 7.86 -3.73
N ALA A 176 -0.24 6.72 -3.78
CA ALA A 176 0.99 6.46 -3.05
C ALA A 176 2.24 6.72 -3.92
N SER A 177 2.14 7.51 -5.00
CA SER A 177 3.23 7.78 -5.96
C SER A 177 4.53 8.30 -5.33
N LEU A 178 4.46 8.98 -4.18
CA LEU A 178 5.65 9.40 -3.43
C LEU A 178 6.58 8.21 -3.09
N TYR A 179 6.01 7.05 -2.80
CA TYR A 179 6.76 5.86 -2.45
C TYR A 179 7.37 5.17 -3.68
N ALA A 180 6.79 5.37 -4.87
CA ALA A 180 7.44 5.01 -6.12
C ALA A 180 8.73 5.80 -6.33
N PHE A 181 8.67 7.13 -6.09
CA PHE A 181 9.83 8.01 -6.15
C PHE A 181 10.92 7.56 -5.17
N TYR A 182 10.57 7.31 -3.91
CA TYR A 182 11.54 6.86 -2.93
C TYR A 182 12.14 5.49 -3.27
N SER A 183 11.33 4.55 -3.76
CA SER A 183 11.80 3.21 -4.16
C SER A 183 12.82 3.31 -5.30
N CYS A 184 12.52 4.11 -6.34
CA CYS A 184 13.42 4.31 -7.47
C CYS A 184 14.69 5.06 -7.05
N ARG A 185 14.57 6.09 -6.22
CA ARG A 185 15.72 6.84 -5.70
C ARG A 185 16.66 5.94 -4.90
N SER A 186 16.12 5.13 -3.98
CA SER A 186 16.90 4.20 -3.17
C SER A 186 17.55 3.11 -4.02
N ALA A 187 16.88 2.62 -5.07
CA ALA A 187 17.43 1.58 -5.94
C ALA A 187 18.50 2.09 -6.91
N PHE A 188 18.32 3.29 -7.49
CA PHE A 188 19.03 3.68 -8.70
C PHE A 188 19.89 4.94 -8.56
N GLU A 189 19.61 5.81 -7.58
CA GLU A 189 20.33 7.08 -7.39
C GLU A 189 21.31 7.06 -6.21
N GLN A 190 21.14 6.14 -5.27
CA GLN A 190 21.91 6.10 -4.02
C GLN A 190 22.82 4.87 -3.99
N GLY A 191 24.13 5.10 -3.84
CA GLY A 191 25.08 4.03 -3.57
C GLY A 191 25.17 2.93 -4.64
N PRO A 192 25.69 1.74 -4.27
CA PRO A 192 25.70 0.58 -5.15
C PRO A 192 24.29 -0.01 -5.31
N LEU A 193 24.07 -0.78 -6.39
CA LEU A 193 22.82 -1.50 -6.57
C LEU A 193 22.61 -2.53 -5.43
N ILE A 194 21.40 -2.56 -4.89
CA ILE A 194 20.96 -3.51 -3.87
C ILE A 194 19.77 -4.28 -4.43
N GLU A 195 19.84 -5.61 -4.39
CA GLU A 195 18.86 -6.49 -5.04
C GLU A 195 17.42 -6.21 -4.55
N GLU A 196 17.22 -6.11 -3.25
CA GLU A 196 15.91 -5.83 -2.64
C GLU A 196 15.35 -4.45 -3.00
N ALA A 197 16.22 -3.44 -3.11
CA ALA A 197 15.81 -2.11 -3.53
C ALA A 197 15.37 -2.13 -5.00
N VAL A 198 16.11 -2.83 -5.87
CA VAL A 198 15.73 -3.02 -7.27
C VAL A 198 14.42 -3.80 -7.39
N ARG A 199 14.24 -4.89 -6.63
CA ARG A 199 12.98 -5.65 -6.60
C ARG A 199 11.80 -4.75 -6.17
N THR A 200 12.00 -3.91 -5.16
CA THR A 200 10.98 -2.94 -4.70
C THR A 200 10.64 -1.94 -5.82
N ALA A 201 11.64 -1.39 -6.52
CA ALA A 201 11.40 -0.51 -7.66
C ALA A 201 10.68 -1.22 -8.82
N CYS A 202 11.01 -2.50 -9.10
CA CYS A 202 10.32 -3.31 -10.10
C CYS A 202 8.82 -3.42 -9.80
N ILE A 203 8.44 -3.59 -8.53
CA ILE A 203 7.02 -3.69 -8.13
C ILE A 203 6.24 -2.43 -8.54
N TRP A 204 6.82 -1.24 -8.36
CA TRP A 204 6.19 0.01 -8.77
C TRP A 204 6.02 0.11 -10.28
N TYR A 205 7.00 -0.33 -11.08
CA TYR A 205 6.83 -0.40 -12.53
C TYR A 205 5.77 -1.44 -12.93
N ILE A 206 5.79 -2.62 -12.31
CA ILE A 206 4.88 -3.73 -12.65
C ILE A 206 3.41 -3.34 -12.41
N TYR A 207 3.11 -2.69 -11.29
CA TYR A 207 1.73 -2.44 -10.88
C TYR A 207 1.28 -0.99 -11.09
N ALA A 208 2.19 -0.05 -11.27
CA ALA A 208 1.90 1.37 -11.41
C ALA A 208 2.79 2.08 -12.45
N GLY A 209 3.43 1.36 -13.38
CA GLY A 209 4.39 1.92 -14.35
C GLY A 209 3.84 3.10 -15.15
N GLN A 210 2.59 2.98 -15.61
CA GLN A 210 1.88 4.07 -16.30
C GLN A 210 1.78 5.33 -15.43
N ARG A 211 1.45 5.18 -14.14
CA ARG A 211 1.38 6.33 -13.23
C ARG A 211 2.75 6.96 -12.99
N VAL A 212 3.78 6.13 -12.80
CA VAL A 212 5.15 6.60 -12.59
C VAL A 212 5.61 7.42 -13.80
N TRP A 213 5.30 6.95 -15.00
CA TRP A 213 5.55 7.67 -16.25
C TRP A 213 4.82 9.01 -16.32
N GLU A 214 3.51 9.03 -16.08
CA GLU A 214 2.70 10.26 -16.07
C GLU A 214 3.22 11.30 -15.07
N ASN A 215 3.62 10.86 -13.87
CA ASN A 215 4.23 11.74 -12.87
C ASN A 215 5.55 12.34 -13.35
N CYS A 216 6.39 11.57 -14.06
CA CYS A 216 7.63 12.04 -14.66
C CYS A 216 7.38 13.06 -15.79
N GLN A 217 6.38 12.83 -16.63
CA GLN A 217 5.97 13.76 -17.69
C GLN A 217 5.44 15.08 -17.10
N ALA A 218 4.63 14.98 -16.04
CA ALA A 218 4.05 16.13 -15.36
C ALA A 218 5.03 16.89 -14.45
N GLN A 219 6.27 16.38 -14.29
CA GLN A 219 7.24 16.90 -13.32
C GLN A 219 6.64 17.03 -11.92
N ARG A 220 5.95 15.98 -11.46
CA ARG A 220 5.23 16.04 -10.18
C ARG A 220 6.20 16.27 -9.03
N HIS A 221 5.89 17.28 -8.23
CA HIS A 221 6.59 17.61 -6.99
C HIS A 221 5.85 17.00 -5.81
N PHE A 222 6.61 16.49 -4.84
CA PHE A 222 6.11 16.01 -3.57
C PHE A 222 6.70 16.82 -2.43
N GLY A 223 5.89 17.11 -1.42
CA GLY A 223 6.26 17.97 -0.32
C GLY A 223 5.94 19.43 -0.56
N ASP A 224 6.20 20.23 0.46
CA ASP A 224 5.91 21.66 0.47
C ASP A 224 7.07 22.44 -0.18
N ASP A 225 6.81 23.69 -0.56
CA ASP A 225 7.83 24.55 -1.17
C ASP A 225 9.04 24.82 -0.26
N ASP A 226 8.87 24.61 1.04
CA ASP A 226 9.89 24.75 2.08
C ASP A 226 10.84 23.55 2.20
N ASP A 227 10.61 22.46 1.45
CA ASP A 227 11.49 21.30 1.44
C ASP A 227 12.90 21.68 0.91
N PRO A 228 13.98 21.35 1.64
CA PRO A 228 15.33 21.66 1.21
C PRO A 228 15.70 20.87 -0.07
N PRO A 229 16.44 21.49 -1.01
CA PRO A 229 16.93 20.78 -2.19
C PRO A 229 17.82 19.56 -1.85
N PRO A 230 17.82 18.51 -2.69
CA PRO A 230 17.04 18.38 -3.92
C PRO A 230 15.57 18.06 -3.64
N ARG A 231 14.67 18.84 -4.26
CA ARG A 231 13.21 18.65 -4.15
C ARG A 231 12.82 17.25 -4.62
N ARG A 232 11.79 16.68 -3.99
CA ARG A 232 11.23 15.36 -4.35
C ARG A 232 10.41 15.50 -5.64
N CYS A 233 11.09 15.47 -6.77
CA CYS A 233 10.48 15.67 -8.08
C CYS A 233 10.74 14.46 -8.99
N MET A 234 9.69 14.00 -9.67
CA MET A 234 9.78 12.96 -10.69
C MET A 234 9.97 13.62 -12.06
N THR A 235 11.13 13.44 -12.69
CA THR A 235 11.44 14.06 -13.98
C THR A 235 11.72 13.02 -15.05
N MET A 236 11.75 13.45 -16.31
CA MET A 236 12.09 12.63 -17.46
C MET A 236 13.55 12.16 -17.46
N GLU A 237 14.46 12.97 -16.90
CA GLU A 237 15.86 12.59 -16.69
C GLU A 237 15.96 11.46 -15.67
N LYS A 238 15.19 11.55 -14.57
CA LYS A 238 15.11 10.47 -13.57
C LYS A 238 14.53 9.21 -14.16
N TRP A 239 13.43 9.29 -14.91
CA TRP A 239 12.86 8.14 -15.61
C TRP A 239 13.90 7.43 -16.49
N SER A 240 14.62 8.20 -17.31
CA SER A 240 15.65 7.66 -18.20
C SER A 240 16.79 7.01 -17.41
N LEU A 241 17.27 7.69 -16.36
CA LEU A 241 18.28 7.16 -15.45
C LEU A 241 17.84 5.85 -14.79
N TRP A 242 16.63 5.81 -14.22
CA TRP A 242 16.11 4.64 -13.53
C TRP A 242 15.94 3.46 -14.48
N LYS A 243 15.43 3.69 -15.70
CA LYS A 243 15.33 2.67 -16.76
C LYS A 243 16.69 2.09 -17.11
N ASP A 244 17.71 2.92 -17.29
CA ASP A 244 19.05 2.44 -17.63
C ASP A 244 19.72 1.71 -16.46
N ARG A 245 19.53 2.18 -15.23
CA ARG A 245 20.01 1.50 -14.02
C ARG A 245 19.31 0.16 -13.77
N LEU A 246 18.03 0.04 -14.14
CA LEU A 246 17.30 -1.23 -14.13
C LEU A 246 17.89 -2.22 -15.13
N LYS A 247 18.31 -1.78 -16.32
CA LYS A 247 19.04 -2.62 -17.28
C LYS A 247 20.43 -3.02 -16.73
N THR A 248 21.14 -2.12 -16.06
CA THR A 248 22.39 -2.48 -15.36
C THR A 248 22.14 -3.56 -14.30
N ALA A 249 21.07 -3.42 -13.51
CA ALA A 249 20.70 -4.41 -12.51
C ALA A 249 20.42 -5.79 -13.13
N GLN A 250 19.84 -5.82 -14.34
CA GLN A 250 19.64 -7.06 -15.11
C GLN A 250 20.95 -7.81 -15.39
N LEU A 251 22.07 -7.09 -15.55
CA LEU A 251 23.39 -7.69 -15.77
C LEU A 251 24.07 -8.09 -14.46
N GLU A 252 23.72 -7.45 -13.34
CA GLU A 252 24.38 -7.64 -12.04
C GLU A 252 23.77 -8.76 -11.18
N PHE A 253 22.44 -8.94 -11.21
CA PHE A 253 21.75 -9.88 -10.32
C PHE A 253 21.36 -11.18 -11.01
N PRO A 254 22.05 -12.31 -10.76
CA PRO A 254 21.81 -13.55 -11.51
C PRO A 254 20.56 -14.33 -11.07
N ARG A 255 19.93 -13.97 -9.95
CA ARG A 255 18.80 -14.72 -9.38
C ARG A 255 17.58 -14.66 -10.28
N GLU A 256 17.00 -15.82 -10.61
CA GLU A 256 15.90 -15.93 -11.57
C GLU A 256 14.65 -15.16 -11.13
N SER A 257 14.29 -15.24 -9.84
CA SER A 257 13.13 -14.52 -9.30
C SER A 257 13.28 -13.00 -9.39
N THR A 258 14.51 -12.47 -9.38
CA THR A 258 14.81 -11.04 -9.58
C THR A 258 14.84 -10.70 -11.06
N GLN A 259 15.44 -11.55 -11.90
CA GLN A 259 15.44 -11.40 -13.36
C GLN A 259 14.02 -11.31 -13.92
N GLU A 260 13.12 -12.18 -13.46
CA GLU A 260 11.72 -12.18 -13.89
C GLU A 260 10.99 -10.88 -13.52
N MET A 261 11.27 -10.31 -12.33
CA MET A 261 10.71 -9.01 -11.94
C MET A 261 11.28 -7.87 -12.79
N ILE A 262 12.57 -7.87 -13.07
CA ILE A 262 13.21 -6.88 -13.93
C ILE A 262 12.63 -6.94 -15.35
N ARG A 263 12.45 -8.14 -15.90
CA ARG A 263 11.86 -8.35 -17.23
C ARG A 263 10.45 -7.80 -17.31
N LYS A 264 9.59 -8.12 -16.33
CA LYS A 264 8.22 -7.58 -16.23
C LYS A 264 8.22 -6.05 -16.08
N ALA A 265 9.08 -5.50 -15.24
CA ALA A 265 9.19 -4.06 -15.05
C ALA A 265 9.62 -3.33 -16.34
N LEU A 266 10.58 -3.87 -17.09
CA LEU A 266 11.00 -3.33 -18.39
C LEU A 266 9.88 -3.41 -19.43
N GLU A 267 9.06 -4.46 -19.39
CA GLU A 267 7.88 -4.59 -20.25
C GLU A 267 6.84 -3.50 -19.94
N GLU A 268 6.52 -3.27 -18.67
CA GLU A 268 5.57 -2.22 -18.26
C GLU A 268 6.11 -0.81 -18.51
N ILE A 269 7.42 -0.58 -18.34
CA ILE A 269 8.08 0.67 -18.76
C ILE A 269 7.86 0.90 -20.26
N LYS A 270 8.04 -0.14 -21.09
CA LYS A 270 7.84 -0.05 -22.53
C LYS A 270 6.37 0.29 -22.83
N LYS A 271 5.40 -0.41 -22.23
CA LYS A 271 3.96 -0.13 -22.41
C LYS A 271 3.63 1.32 -22.06
N ALA A 272 4.11 1.79 -20.91
CA ALA A 272 3.87 3.16 -20.47
C ALA A 272 4.41 4.22 -21.44
N GLU A 273 5.61 4.03 -21.97
CA GLU A 273 6.22 4.93 -22.98
C GLU A 273 5.45 4.95 -24.31
N HIS A 274 4.71 3.88 -24.63
CA HIS A 274 3.91 3.76 -25.86
C HIS A 274 2.42 4.08 -25.66
N GLY A 275 1.96 4.27 -24.42
CA GLY A 275 0.56 4.52 -24.08
C GLY A 275 -0.34 3.30 -24.24
N GLU A 276 0.20 2.10 -23.99
CA GLU A 276 -0.49 0.80 -24.05
C GLU A 276 -1.14 0.39 -22.73
#